data_AF-A0A516PUV4-F1
#
_entry.id   AF-A0A516PUV4-F1
#
_cell.length_a   1.000
_cell.length_b   1.000
_cell.length_c   1.000
_cell.angle_alpha   90.00
_cell.angle_beta   90.00
_cell.angle_gamma   90.00
#
_symmetry.space_group_name_H-M   'P 1'
#
loop_
_entity.id
_entity.type
_entity.pdbx_description
1 polymer ?
#
loop_
_entity_poly.entity_id
_entity_poly.type
_entity_poly.pdbx_seq_one_letter_code
_entity_poly.pdbx_strand_id
1 'polypeptide(L)'
;MSRHPIRFLLSLCVAVALALAGLTPASAVPTGGALNGTRLMAGTALYPRVLRLQHSGSADGRIIASVVTFGDSGGIGAIFASRDDGRSFSRIGSVVDPGAAQGLCCSTLYELPRRVGDLTPGTLLWSASVGQNAGADRRMTVPIWASRDHGRSWQRLATVLTAANSGGLWEPEFAVSRDGRLVLYVSDETQQPAHSQTLIETVSRDGRSWSAARNVVAAADPDLRPGMPVVRRLPNGSYLMSYEICGPGQDCRQRVRRAPDGVSWGDPADLGRLVATRDGQQFRHAPTISWYDDRSGGGALLSVGQMLYDRDGDVAAGNGSTIFYTSAAPEGRWRTAQAPVRIAAPYDNYCPNYSSSLLPMPERGRLLELATGYDDSGVCTTYFATGRLPG
;
A
#
# COMPACT_ATOMS: atom_id res chain seq x y z
N MET A 1 -3.89 -72.58 -56.50
CA MET A 1 -4.73 -71.83 -55.53
C MET A 1 -4.53 -70.34 -55.83
N SER A 2 -5.31 -69.80 -56.77
CA SER A 2 -6.44 -68.86 -56.56
C SER A 2 -5.95 -67.44 -56.21
N ARG A 3 -5.75 -66.53 -57.18
CA ARG A 3 -6.69 -65.64 -57.92
C ARG A 3 -6.60 -64.20 -57.37
N HIS A 4 -6.40 -63.21 -58.26
CA HIS A 4 -6.77 -61.79 -58.08
C HIS A 4 -8.31 -61.65 -57.83
N PRO A 5 -8.99 -60.47 -57.79
CA PRO A 5 -8.63 -59.04 -57.97
C PRO A 5 -9.50 -58.07 -57.09
N ILE A 6 -9.59 -56.78 -57.51
CA ILE A 6 -10.79 -55.89 -57.48
C ILE A 6 -10.80 -54.71 -56.47
N ARG A 7 -10.86 -53.51 -57.07
CA ARG A 7 -11.26 -52.20 -56.53
C ARG A 7 -12.75 -52.20 -56.13
N PHE A 8 -13.11 -51.53 -55.03
CA PHE A 8 -14.48 -51.02 -54.86
C PHE A 8 -14.50 -49.60 -54.25
N LEU A 9 -15.43 -48.81 -54.77
CA LEU A 9 -15.70 -47.39 -54.56
C LEU A 9 -16.44 -47.09 -53.25
N LEU A 10 -16.31 -45.81 -52.84
CA LEU A 10 -17.24 -44.95 -52.09
C LEU A 10 -17.96 -45.49 -50.84
N SER A 11 -17.82 -44.76 -49.72
CA SER A 11 -18.99 -44.34 -48.94
C SER A 11 -18.72 -43.04 -48.18
N LEU A 12 -19.50 -42.04 -48.59
CA LEU A 12 -19.73 -40.75 -47.96
C LEU A 12 -20.42 -40.98 -46.61
N CYS A 13 -19.75 -40.68 -45.49
CA CYS A 13 -20.41 -40.52 -44.19
C CYS A 13 -20.34 -39.05 -43.80
N VAL A 14 -21.46 -38.36 -43.98
CA VAL A 14 -21.72 -37.02 -43.43
C VAL A 14 -21.80 -37.17 -41.92
N ALA A 15 -20.74 -36.77 -41.21
CA ALA A 15 -20.81 -36.52 -39.78
C ALA A 15 -21.25 -35.07 -39.58
N VAL A 16 -22.51 -34.89 -39.19
CA VAL A 16 -23.03 -33.61 -38.69
C VAL A 16 -22.28 -33.30 -37.39
N ALA A 17 -21.27 -32.45 -37.46
CA ALA A 17 -20.68 -31.84 -36.27
C ALA A 17 -21.68 -30.80 -35.73
N LEU A 18 -22.50 -31.20 -34.77
CA LEU A 18 -23.16 -30.23 -33.90
C LEU A 18 -22.06 -29.46 -33.16
N ALA A 19 -21.77 -28.25 -33.63
CA ALA A 19 -21.02 -27.27 -32.88
C ALA A 19 -21.86 -26.85 -31.66
N LEU A 20 -21.77 -27.61 -30.57
CA LEU A 20 -22.05 -27.06 -29.24
C LEU A 20 -20.95 -26.03 -28.97
N ALA A 21 -21.25 -24.77 -29.30
CA ALA A 21 -20.53 -23.64 -28.76
C ALA A 21 -20.65 -23.75 -27.23
N GLY A 22 -19.60 -24.28 -26.60
CA GLY A 22 -19.46 -24.28 -25.17
C GLY A 22 -19.47 -22.84 -24.70
N LEU A 23 -20.61 -22.39 -24.16
CA LEU A 23 -20.67 -21.21 -23.31
C LEU A 23 -19.81 -21.55 -22.09
N THR A 24 -18.56 -21.13 -22.10
CA THR A 24 -17.78 -21.08 -20.87
C THR A 24 -18.56 -20.19 -19.90
N PRO A 25 -18.92 -20.66 -18.70
CA PRO A 25 -19.63 -19.82 -17.76
C PRO A 25 -18.77 -18.58 -17.50
N ALA A 26 -19.37 -17.40 -17.66
CA ALA A 26 -18.73 -16.16 -17.26
C ALA A 26 -18.29 -16.34 -15.80
N SER A 27 -17.00 -16.13 -15.54
CA SER A 27 -16.47 -16.26 -14.18
C SER A 27 -17.24 -15.31 -13.26
N ALA A 28 -17.74 -15.82 -12.14
CA ALA A 28 -18.47 -14.99 -11.19
C ALA A 28 -17.56 -13.86 -10.67
N VAL A 29 -18.11 -12.66 -10.57
CA VAL A 29 -17.40 -11.50 -10.00
C VAL A 29 -17.06 -11.81 -8.54
N PRO A 30 -15.81 -11.65 -8.10
CA PRO A 30 -15.44 -11.87 -6.70
C PRO A 30 -16.20 -10.94 -5.74
N THR A 31 -16.42 -11.37 -4.51
CA THR A 31 -16.88 -10.47 -3.43
C THR A 31 -15.82 -9.41 -3.12
N GLY A 32 -16.19 -8.32 -2.43
CA GLY A 32 -15.25 -7.22 -2.15
C GLY A 32 -15.38 -6.01 -3.06
N GLY A 33 -16.54 -5.81 -3.69
CA GLY A 33 -16.86 -4.56 -4.37
C GLY A 33 -17.23 -3.43 -3.41
N ALA A 34 -17.07 -2.18 -3.84
CA ALA A 34 -17.43 -1.02 -3.02
C ALA A 34 -18.95 -0.81 -3.00
N LEU A 35 -19.53 -0.66 -1.81
CA LEU A 35 -20.95 -0.35 -1.60
C LEU A 35 -21.28 1.14 -1.78
N ASN A 36 -20.25 2.00 -1.78
CA ASN A 36 -20.33 3.43 -1.98
C ASN A 36 -18.98 3.99 -2.44
N GLY A 37 -18.95 5.30 -2.70
CA GLY A 37 -17.76 6.00 -3.16
C GLY A 37 -17.70 6.09 -4.68
N THR A 38 -16.73 6.86 -5.16
CA THR A 38 -16.51 7.10 -6.58
C THR A 38 -15.25 6.38 -7.02
N ARG A 39 -15.32 5.72 -8.17
CA ARG A 39 -14.15 5.05 -8.75
C ARG A 39 -13.12 6.10 -9.16
N LEU A 40 -11.86 5.92 -8.75
CA LEU A 40 -10.76 6.85 -9.06
C LEU A 40 -10.43 6.86 -10.56
N MET A 41 -10.44 5.68 -11.19
CA MET A 41 -10.20 5.50 -12.61
C MET A 41 -10.81 4.18 -13.10
N ALA A 42 -11.09 4.08 -14.40
CA ALA A 42 -11.40 2.81 -15.02
C ALA A 42 -10.16 1.88 -15.02
N GLY A 43 -10.39 0.57 -14.96
CA GLY A 43 -9.33 -0.44 -14.94
C GLY A 43 -8.65 -0.60 -13.58
N THR A 44 -7.47 -1.21 -13.62
CA THR A 44 -6.71 -1.60 -12.42
C THR A 44 -6.14 -0.38 -11.69
N ALA A 45 -6.38 -0.30 -10.39
CA ALA A 45 -5.79 0.72 -9.51
C ALA A 45 -5.60 0.13 -8.11
N LEU A 46 -4.34 -0.17 -7.77
CA LEU A 46 -3.93 -0.86 -6.57
C LEU A 46 -3.14 0.06 -5.63
N TYR A 47 -3.07 -0.34 -4.35
CA TYR A 47 -2.15 0.21 -3.36
C TYR A 47 -2.23 1.75 -3.24
N PRO A 48 -3.42 2.31 -2.97
CA PRO A 48 -3.64 3.74 -3.01
C PRO A 48 -2.86 4.47 -1.92
N ARG A 49 -2.33 5.63 -2.26
CA ARG A 49 -1.67 6.57 -1.34
C ARG A 49 -2.23 7.96 -1.56
N VAL A 50 -2.42 8.73 -0.50
CA VAL A 50 -2.95 10.10 -0.60
C VAL A 50 -2.29 11.02 0.41
N LEU A 51 -1.99 12.25 0.01
CA LEU A 51 -1.52 13.32 0.87
C LEU A 51 -2.15 14.65 0.50
N ARG A 52 -2.12 15.60 1.43
CA ARG A 52 -2.45 17.00 1.18
C ARG A 52 -1.15 17.81 1.20
N LEU A 53 -0.93 18.63 0.18
CA LEU A 53 0.24 19.49 0.11
C LEU A 53 0.23 20.52 1.24
N GLN A 54 1.36 20.65 1.92
CA GLN A 54 1.59 21.58 3.04
C GLN A 54 2.86 22.43 2.86
N HIS A 55 3.70 22.10 1.88
CA HIS A 55 5.01 22.73 1.69
C HIS A 55 5.25 23.17 0.24
N SER A 56 4.17 23.39 -0.51
CA SER A 56 4.11 23.66 -1.94
C SER A 56 3.60 25.08 -2.26
N GLY A 57 3.56 25.98 -1.28
CA GLY A 57 3.25 27.39 -1.47
C GLY A 57 1.82 27.61 -1.99
N SER A 58 1.66 28.21 -3.16
CA SER A 58 0.33 28.47 -3.74
C SER A 58 -0.47 27.20 -4.09
N ALA A 59 0.16 26.02 -4.05
CA ALA A 59 -0.50 24.74 -4.23
C ALA A 59 -0.89 24.05 -2.91
N ASP A 60 -0.59 24.63 -1.74
CA ASP A 60 -0.98 24.09 -0.44
C ASP A 60 -2.49 23.85 -0.36
N GLY A 61 -2.88 22.78 0.33
CA GLY A 61 -4.26 22.31 0.40
C GLY A 61 -4.72 21.44 -0.76
N ARG A 62 -3.99 21.41 -1.90
CA ARG A 62 -4.27 20.45 -2.98
C ARG A 62 -4.02 19.03 -2.47
N ILE A 63 -4.92 18.11 -2.81
CA ILE A 63 -4.78 16.69 -2.46
C ILE A 63 -4.18 15.96 -3.65
N ILE A 64 -3.13 15.19 -3.42
CA ILE A 64 -2.49 14.33 -4.43
C ILE A 64 -2.70 12.88 -4.04
N ALA A 65 -3.15 12.07 -4.98
CA ALA A 65 -3.29 10.63 -4.83
C ALA A 65 -2.38 9.88 -5.82
N SER A 66 -1.92 8.70 -5.42
CA SER A 66 -1.15 7.77 -6.26
C SER A 66 -1.74 6.37 -6.16
N VAL A 67 -1.74 5.65 -7.28
CA VAL A 67 -2.08 4.22 -7.36
C VAL A 67 -1.10 3.52 -8.29
N VAL A 68 -0.95 2.21 -8.12
CA VAL A 68 -0.31 1.33 -9.10
C VAL A 68 -1.35 0.90 -10.13
N THR A 69 -1.07 1.15 -11.41
CA THR A 69 -1.86 0.68 -12.55
C THR A 69 -0.93 0.05 -13.59
N PHE A 70 -1.47 -0.44 -14.71
CA PHE A 70 -0.70 -1.15 -15.73
C PHE A 70 -1.07 -0.64 -17.12
N GLY A 71 -0.07 -0.56 -17.99
CA GLY A 71 -0.23 -0.32 -19.42
C GLY A 71 0.68 -1.25 -20.22
N ASP A 72 0.80 -0.99 -21.52
CA ASP A 72 1.52 -1.88 -22.45
C ASP A 72 3.00 -2.11 -22.09
N SER A 73 3.63 -1.12 -21.45
CA SER A 73 5.04 -1.16 -21.03
C SER A 73 5.25 -1.67 -19.60
N GLY A 74 4.19 -2.13 -18.91
CA GLY A 74 4.26 -2.66 -17.55
C GLY A 74 3.59 -1.77 -16.51
N GLY A 75 4.08 -1.85 -15.27
CA GLY A 75 3.51 -1.10 -14.14
C GLY A 75 3.75 0.41 -14.23
N ILE A 76 2.77 1.19 -13.81
CA ILE A 76 2.77 2.66 -13.84
C ILE A 76 2.30 3.18 -12.48
N GLY A 77 3.03 4.13 -11.90
CA GLY A 77 2.53 4.95 -10.80
C GLY A 77 1.64 6.06 -11.36
N ALA A 78 0.32 5.92 -11.31
CA ALA A 78 -0.60 6.95 -11.77
C ALA A 78 -0.83 8.01 -10.69
N ILE A 79 -0.73 9.30 -11.05
CA ILE A 79 -0.83 10.42 -10.11
C ILE A 79 -2.07 11.26 -10.43
N PHE A 80 -2.85 11.56 -9.40
CA PHE A 80 -4.10 12.30 -9.47
C PHE A 80 -4.05 13.51 -8.55
N ALA A 81 -4.81 14.55 -8.88
CA ALA A 81 -5.02 15.69 -8.00
C ALA A 81 -6.51 15.97 -7.81
N SER A 82 -6.86 16.36 -6.58
CA SER A 82 -8.14 16.98 -6.23
C SER A 82 -7.91 18.43 -5.83
N ARG A 83 -8.79 19.31 -6.30
CA ARG A 83 -8.84 20.75 -5.96
C ARG A 83 -10.09 21.14 -5.18
N ASP A 84 -10.91 20.15 -4.82
CA ASP A 84 -12.25 20.30 -4.25
C ASP A 84 -12.43 19.45 -2.98
N ASP A 85 -11.35 19.31 -2.21
CA ASP A 85 -11.28 18.56 -0.95
C ASP A 85 -11.64 17.07 -1.08
N GLY A 86 -11.17 16.43 -2.15
CA GLY A 86 -11.34 14.99 -2.38
C GLY A 86 -12.73 14.61 -2.90
N ARG A 87 -13.50 15.56 -3.43
CA ARG A 87 -14.80 15.28 -4.07
C ARG A 87 -14.65 14.78 -5.50
N SER A 88 -13.61 15.24 -6.21
CA SER A 88 -13.24 14.71 -7.53
C SER A 88 -11.73 14.68 -7.69
N PHE A 89 -11.26 13.77 -8.55
CA PHE A 89 -9.86 13.62 -8.89
C PHE A 89 -9.69 13.64 -10.41
N SER A 90 -8.57 14.22 -10.86
CA SER A 90 -8.15 14.15 -12.26
C SER A 90 -6.71 13.68 -12.34
N ARG A 91 -6.40 12.84 -13.33
CA ARG A 91 -5.03 12.37 -13.56
C ARG A 91 -4.16 13.56 -14.00
N ILE A 92 -3.02 13.75 -13.35
CA ILE A 92 -2.11 14.88 -13.61
C ILE A 92 -0.73 14.46 -14.08
N GLY A 93 -0.36 13.20 -13.89
CA GLY A 93 0.96 12.70 -14.24
C GLY A 93 1.09 11.20 -14.01
N SER A 94 2.28 10.69 -14.31
CA SER A 94 2.64 9.30 -14.09
C SER A 94 4.12 9.13 -13.86
N VAL A 95 4.46 8.14 -13.04
CA VAL A 95 5.82 7.64 -12.87
C VAL A 95 5.95 6.34 -13.66
N VAL A 96 6.93 6.30 -14.56
CA VAL A 96 7.24 5.13 -15.38
C VAL A 96 8.69 4.77 -15.11
N ASP A 97 8.89 3.67 -14.38
CA ASP A 97 10.22 3.13 -14.15
C ASP A 97 10.53 2.04 -15.19
N PRO A 98 11.71 2.05 -15.86
CA PRO A 98 12.06 1.02 -16.83
C PRO A 98 12.02 -0.40 -16.28
N GLY A 99 12.33 -0.59 -14.98
CA GLY A 99 12.26 -1.91 -14.34
C GLY A 99 10.83 -2.40 -14.10
N ALA A 100 9.83 -1.53 -14.16
CA ALA A 100 8.42 -1.87 -13.92
C ALA A 100 7.81 -2.79 -14.99
N ALA A 101 8.48 -2.93 -16.14
CA ALA A 101 8.17 -3.96 -17.15
C ALA A 101 8.29 -5.38 -16.56
N GLN A 102 9.13 -5.56 -15.55
CA GLN A 102 9.32 -6.82 -14.83
C GLN A 102 8.54 -6.85 -13.51
N GLY A 103 7.46 -6.08 -13.41
CA GLY A 103 6.61 -6.03 -12.22
C GLY A 103 6.82 -4.76 -11.42
N LEU A 104 5.69 -4.27 -10.90
CA LEU A 104 5.61 -3.12 -10.01
C LEU A 104 4.67 -3.49 -8.87
N CYS A 105 5.09 -3.28 -7.63
CA CYS A 105 4.20 -3.33 -6.48
C CYS A 105 4.36 -2.09 -5.62
N CYS A 106 3.30 -1.84 -4.86
CA CYS A 106 3.39 -1.28 -3.54
C CYS A 106 4.08 0.09 -3.53
N SER A 107 3.41 1.11 -4.05
CA SER A 107 4.00 2.45 -4.14
C SER A 107 3.82 3.26 -2.86
N THR A 108 4.66 4.28 -2.70
CA THR A 108 4.48 5.37 -1.72
C THR A 108 4.54 6.73 -2.40
N LEU A 109 3.93 7.72 -1.75
CA LEU A 109 3.94 9.12 -2.16
C LEU A 109 4.19 9.97 -0.92
N TYR A 110 5.18 10.86 -0.99
CA TYR A 110 5.62 11.68 0.14
C TYR A 110 5.91 13.11 -0.30
N GLU A 111 5.55 14.11 0.50
CA GLU A 111 5.97 15.50 0.30
C GLU A 111 7.09 15.82 1.28
N LEU A 112 8.20 16.36 0.80
CA LEU A 112 9.29 16.78 1.69
C LEU A 112 8.86 17.96 2.57
N PRO A 113 8.87 17.83 3.91
CA PRO A 113 8.53 18.92 4.82
C PRO A 113 9.66 19.94 4.99
N ARG A 114 10.88 19.55 4.60
CA ARG A 114 12.08 20.38 4.72
C ARG A 114 13.08 19.99 3.64
N ARG A 115 14.09 20.84 3.44
CA ARG A 115 15.18 20.58 2.50
C ARG A 115 15.98 19.33 2.89
N VAL A 116 16.30 18.49 1.89
CA VAL A 116 17.28 17.40 1.96
C VAL A 116 18.20 17.52 0.75
N GLY A 117 19.46 17.91 0.96
CA GLY A 117 20.37 18.30 -0.13
C GLY A 117 19.74 19.36 -1.05
N ASP A 118 19.66 19.04 -2.35
CA ASP A 118 19.06 19.91 -3.38
C ASP A 118 17.54 19.78 -3.49
N LEU A 119 16.93 18.86 -2.76
CA LEU A 119 15.48 18.67 -2.75
C LEU A 119 14.88 19.73 -1.82
N THR A 120 14.09 20.63 -2.38
CA THR A 120 13.44 21.71 -1.62
C THR A 120 12.20 21.18 -0.89
N PRO A 121 11.74 21.86 0.17
CA PRO A 121 10.40 21.60 0.72
C PRO A 121 9.34 21.63 -0.40
N GLY A 122 8.32 20.77 -0.30
CA GLY A 122 7.27 20.63 -1.33
C GLY A 122 7.64 19.72 -2.51
N THR A 123 8.90 19.29 -2.61
CA THR A 123 9.27 18.23 -3.59
C THR A 123 8.49 16.97 -3.24
N LEU A 124 7.76 16.42 -4.21
CA LEU A 124 7.12 15.13 -4.06
C LEU A 124 8.11 14.02 -4.38
N LEU A 125 8.13 12.99 -3.55
CA LEU A 125 8.86 11.75 -3.75
C LEU A 125 7.88 10.62 -4.01
N TRP A 126 8.23 9.75 -4.94
CA TRP A 126 7.51 8.53 -5.23
C TRP A 126 8.52 7.38 -5.29
N SER A 127 8.14 6.24 -4.73
CA SER A 127 8.93 5.01 -4.78
C SER A 127 8.00 3.82 -4.85
N ALA A 128 8.53 2.68 -5.29
CA ALA A 128 7.80 1.42 -5.39
C ALA A 128 8.77 0.24 -5.36
N SER A 129 8.22 -0.95 -5.19
CA SER A 129 8.93 -2.22 -5.38
C SER A 129 8.95 -2.58 -6.85
N VAL A 130 10.14 -2.79 -7.42
CA VAL A 130 10.32 -2.98 -8.86
C VAL A 130 11.02 -4.30 -9.15
N GLY A 131 10.51 -5.06 -10.14
CA GLY A 131 11.17 -6.25 -10.66
C GLY A 131 10.71 -7.59 -10.05
N GLN A 132 9.54 -7.65 -9.41
CA GLN A 132 9.10 -8.88 -8.75
C GLN A 132 8.87 -10.07 -9.71
N ASN A 133 8.58 -9.80 -10.99
CA ASN A 133 8.27 -10.79 -12.03
C ASN A 133 9.50 -11.12 -12.90
N ALA A 134 10.72 -10.73 -12.48
CA ALA A 134 11.96 -11.02 -13.22
C ALA A 134 12.44 -12.48 -13.11
N GLY A 135 11.60 -13.39 -12.59
CA GLY A 135 11.89 -14.82 -12.47
C GLY A 135 12.76 -15.18 -11.27
N ALA A 136 13.37 -16.38 -11.31
CA ALA A 136 14.13 -16.95 -10.20
C ALA A 136 15.38 -16.13 -9.83
N ASP A 137 16.00 -15.47 -10.82
CA ASP A 137 17.18 -14.63 -10.64
C ASP A 137 16.85 -13.15 -10.42
N ARG A 138 15.60 -12.84 -10.04
CA ARG A 138 15.18 -11.45 -9.80
C ARG A 138 16.13 -10.74 -8.84
N ARG A 139 16.44 -9.48 -9.14
CA ARG A 139 17.15 -8.56 -8.24
C ARG A 139 16.26 -7.34 -8.10
N MET A 140 15.29 -7.46 -7.20
CA MET A 140 14.33 -6.38 -6.99
C MET A 140 15.06 -5.10 -6.60
N THR A 141 14.49 -3.97 -7.02
CA THR A 141 15.04 -2.65 -6.72
C THR A 141 13.98 -1.74 -6.12
N VAL A 142 14.46 -0.74 -5.38
CA VAL A 142 13.62 0.32 -4.82
C VAL A 142 14.13 1.67 -5.36
N PRO A 143 13.58 2.16 -6.49
CA PRO A 143 13.94 3.45 -7.05
C PRO A 143 13.20 4.59 -6.35
N ILE A 144 13.77 5.80 -6.43
CA ILE A 144 13.11 7.05 -6.01
C ILE A 144 12.98 7.96 -7.22
N TRP A 145 11.79 8.52 -7.37
CA TRP A 145 11.45 9.54 -8.34
C TRP A 145 11.04 10.80 -7.61
N ALA A 146 11.43 11.97 -8.14
CA ALA A 146 11.12 13.27 -7.57
C ALA A 146 10.32 14.13 -8.55
N SER A 147 9.34 14.86 -8.03
CA SER A 147 8.57 15.87 -8.77
C SER A 147 8.66 17.22 -8.07
N ARG A 148 8.99 18.25 -8.85
CA ARG A 148 9.08 19.65 -8.40
C ARG A 148 7.91 20.51 -8.89
N ASP A 149 6.95 19.91 -9.57
CA ASP A 149 5.80 20.58 -10.20
C ASP A 149 4.46 20.00 -9.72
N HIS A 150 4.46 19.48 -8.48
CA HIS A 150 3.31 18.95 -7.77
C HIS A 150 2.71 17.69 -8.42
N GLY A 151 3.58 16.82 -8.93
CA GLY A 151 3.23 15.48 -9.41
C GLY A 151 2.94 15.37 -10.90
N ARG A 152 3.22 16.42 -11.70
CA ARG A 152 2.98 16.41 -13.14
C ARG A 152 4.09 15.74 -13.92
N SER A 153 5.34 16.08 -13.60
CA SER A 153 6.54 15.45 -14.16
C SER A 153 7.43 14.88 -13.06
N TRP A 154 8.15 13.82 -13.40
CA TRP A 154 8.95 13.03 -12.48
C TRP A 154 10.32 12.73 -13.06
N GLN A 155 11.35 12.84 -12.24
CA GLN A 155 12.73 12.52 -12.59
C GLN A 155 13.29 11.50 -11.61
N ARG A 156 13.95 10.46 -12.12
CA ARG A 156 14.59 9.45 -11.27
C ARG A 156 15.75 10.09 -10.51
N LEU A 157 15.75 9.92 -9.20
CA LEU A 157 16.78 10.46 -8.31
C LEU A 157 17.89 9.42 -8.07
N ALA A 158 17.51 8.21 -7.69
CA ALA A 158 18.43 7.10 -7.39
C ALA A 158 17.71 5.75 -7.43
N THR A 159 18.48 4.67 -7.55
CA THR A 159 18.08 3.34 -7.07
C THR A 159 18.70 3.17 -5.70
N VAL A 160 17.88 3.05 -4.66
CA VAL A 160 18.35 3.10 -3.26
C VAL A 160 18.80 1.74 -2.76
N LEU A 161 17.99 0.73 -3.03
CA LEU A 161 18.27 -0.66 -2.69
C LEU A 161 18.18 -1.52 -3.94
N THR A 162 19.07 -2.50 -4.00
CA THR A 162 19.04 -3.62 -4.93
C THR A 162 19.20 -4.88 -4.10
N ALA A 163 18.28 -5.82 -4.23
CA ALA A 163 18.34 -7.09 -3.52
C ALA A 163 19.64 -7.82 -3.89
N ALA A 164 20.38 -8.31 -2.88
CA ALA A 164 21.62 -9.06 -3.11
C ALA A 164 21.38 -10.49 -3.63
N ASN A 165 20.15 -10.98 -3.45
CA ASN A 165 19.67 -12.30 -3.88
C ASN A 165 18.24 -12.17 -4.45
N SER A 166 17.53 -13.29 -4.57
CA SER A 166 16.16 -13.33 -5.09
C SER A 166 15.08 -13.01 -4.05
N GLY A 167 15.45 -12.62 -2.83
CA GLY A 167 14.53 -12.06 -1.83
C GLY A 167 13.87 -10.77 -2.32
N GLY A 168 12.63 -10.55 -1.94
CA GLY A 168 11.89 -9.35 -2.32
C GLY A 168 12.22 -8.14 -1.45
N LEU A 169 11.99 -6.97 -2.04
CA LEU A 169 12.04 -5.67 -1.37
C LEU A 169 10.68 -5.00 -1.56
N TRP A 170 9.94 -4.84 -0.47
CA TRP A 170 8.52 -4.48 -0.51
C TRP A 170 8.22 -3.16 0.20
N GLU A 171 7.24 -2.44 -0.33
CA GLU A 171 6.47 -1.43 0.40
C GLU A 171 7.33 -0.28 0.97
N PRO A 172 8.04 0.46 0.10
CA PRO A 172 8.80 1.62 0.53
C PRO A 172 7.94 2.62 1.31
N GLU A 173 8.50 3.20 2.37
CA GLU A 173 7.89 4.30 3.12
C GLU A 173 8.94 5.35 3.45
N PHE A 174 8.54 6.63 3.43
CA PHE A 174 9.44 7.75 3.67
C PHE A 174 9.19 8.43 5.01
N ALA A 175 10.28 8.96 5.58
CA ALA A 175 10.23 10.03 6.55
C ALA A 175 11.45 10.95 6.39
N VAL A 176 11.36 12.18 6.89
CA VAL A 176 12.56 12.96 7.21
C VAL A 176 12.79 12.86 8.70
N SER A 177 13.93 12.32 9.10
CA SER A 177 14.36 12.18 10.49
C SER A 177 14.57 13.53 11.17
N ARG A 178 14.67 13.53 12.51
CA ARG A 178 14.81 14.74 13.32
C ARG A 178 16.04 15.57 12.92
N ASP A 179 17.14 14.90 12.57
CA ASP A 179 18.38 15.55 12.15
C ASP A 179 18.39 15.99 10.66
N GLY A 180 17.27 15.79 9.95
CA GLY A 180 17.08 16.27 8.59
C GLY A 180 17.54 15.31 7.49
N ARG A 181 17.87 14.06 7.81
CA ARG A 181 18.11 13.02 6.78
C ARG A 181 16.80 12.46 6.25
N LEU A 182 16.72 12.24 4.94
CA LEU A 182 15.68 11.40 4.34
C LEU A 182 15.92 9.95 4.76
N VAL A 183 14.86 9.27 5.18
CA VAL A 183 14.84 7.88 5.59
C VAL A 183 13.91 7.12 4.66
N LEU A 184 14.36 5.97 4.18
CA LEU A 184 13.56 5.02 3.43
C LEU A 184 13.46 3.73 4.26
N TYR A 185 12.23 3.31 4.53
CA TYR A 185 11.88 2.05 5.18
C TYR A 185 11.38 1.06 4.13
N VAL A 186 11.75 -0.21 4.25
CA VAL A 186 11.39 -1.27 3.31
C VAL A 186 11.23 -2.60 4.05
N SER A 187 10.29 -3.42 3.60
CA SER A 187 10.18 -4.84 3.96
C SER A 187 11.19 -5.67 3.15
N ASP A 188 12.06 -6.43 3.81
CA ASP A 188 13.22 -7.09 3.21
C ASP A 188 13.21 -8.61 3.43
N GLU A 189 13.20 -9.39 2.34
CA GLU A 189 13.30 -10.86 2.38
C GLU A 189 14.69 -11.39 2.02
N THR A 190 15.70 -10.51 1.89
CA THR A 190 17.05 -10.92 1.45
C THR A 190 17.87 -11.60 2.55
N GLN A 191 17.35 -11.66 3.78
CA GLN A 191 18.03 -12.24 4.95
C GLN A 191 17.63 -13.69 5.24
N GLN A 192 16.96 -14.37 4.31
CA GLN A 192 16.62 -15.79 4.44
C GLN A 192 17.87 -16.68 4.49
N PRO A 193 17.85 -17.81 5.23
CA PRO A 193 16.73 -18.32 6.03
C PRO A 193 16.69 -17.77 7.48
N ALA A 194 17.59 -16.85 7.85
CA ALA A 194 17.64 -16.33 9.22
C ALA A 194 16.38 -15.53 9.59
N HIS A 195 15.80 -14.83 8.62
CA HIS A 195 14.49 -14.19 8.74
C HIS A 195 13.71 -14.38 7.44
N SER A 196 12.45 -14.80 7.53
CA SER A 196 11.57 -14.88 6.37
C SER A 196 11.29 -13.50 5.76
N GLN A 197 11.22 -12.46 6.59
CA GLN A 197 11.16 -11.04 6.24
C GLN A 197 11.62 -10.17 7.43
N THR A 198 12.23 -9.01 7.17
CA THR A 198 12.56 -7.98 8.16
C THR A 198 11.98 -6.63 7.73
N LEU A 199 11.92 -5.66 8.65
CA LEU A 199 11.82 -4.25 8.28
C LEU A 199 13.21 -3.64 8.39
N ILE A 200 13.67 -2.99 7.32
CA ILE A 200 14.94 -2.28 7.28
C ILE A 200 14.74 -0.78 7.05
N GLU A 201 15.75 0.01 7.39
CA GLU A 201 15.86 1.41 7.01
C GLU A 201 17.23 1.75 6.43
N THR A 202 17.27 2.72 5.53
CA THR A 202 18.49 3.39 5.06
C THR A 202 18.27 4.90 5.03
N VAL A 203 19.35 5.67 5.15
CA VAL A 203 19.28 7.13 5.31
C VAL A 203 20.17 7.87 4.31
N SER A 204 19.75 9.07 3.94
CA SER A 204 20.47 9.95 3.02
C SER A 204 20.41 11.41 3.45
N ARG A 205 21.50 12.15 3.18
CA ARG A 205 21.58 13.61 3.37
C ARG A 205 21.21 14.41 2.12
N ASP A 206 21.19 13.77 0.95
CA ASP A 206 21.02 14.38 -0.36
C ASP A 206 19.96 13.69 -1.25
N GLY A 207 19.38 12.59 -0.77
CA GLY A 207 18.45 11.72 -1.49
C GLY A 207 19.11 10.84 -2.57
N ARG A 208 20.43 10.90 -2.73
CA ARG A 208 21.19 10.22 -3.78
C ARG A 208 22.18 9.20 -3.24
N SER A 209 22.91 9.58 -2.20
CA SER A 209 23.88 8.73 -1.52
C SER A 209 23.25 8.18 -0.26
N TRP A 210 23.21 6.86 -0.12
CA TRP A 210 22.51 6.17 0.94
C TRP A 210 23.46 5.36 1.82
N SER A 211 23.17 5.29 3.11
CA SER A 211 23.92 4.42 4.02
C SER A 211 23.65 2.95 3.70
N ALA A 212 24.47 2.06 4.30
CA ALA A 212 24.06 0.67 4.47
C ALA A 212 22.69 0.59 5.17
N ALA A 213 21.89 -0.39 4.78
CA ALA A 213 20.62 -0.68 5.43
C ALA A 213 20.85 -1.28 6.83
N ARG A 214 19.94 -1.01 7.75
CA ARG A 214 19.93 -1.60 9.11
C ARG A 214 18.53 -2.10 9.45
N ASN A 215 18.47 -3.17 10.25
CA ASN A 215 17.20 -3.72 10.73
C ASN A 215 16.52 -2.74 11.69
N VAL A 216 15.24 -2.52 11.45
CA VAL A 216 14.28 -1.86 12.35
C VAL A 216 13.51 -2.92 13.13
N VAL A 217 12.96 -3.93 12.45
CA VAL A 217 12.33 -5.11 13.06
C VAL A 217 12.94 -6.35 12.41
N ALA A 218 13.55 -7.21 13.22
CA ALA A 218 14.06 -8.52 12.83
C ALA A 218 13.64 -9.51 13.91
N ALA A 219 12.54 -10.21 13.68
CA ALA A 219 11.97 -11.13 14.65
C ALA A 219 12.94 -12.28 14.97
N ALA A 220 13.01 -12.68 16.24
CA ALA A 220 13.86 -13.79 16.67
C ALA A 220 13.38 -15.15 16.11
N ASP A 221 12.06 -15.29 15.92
CA ASP A 221 11.47 -16.42 15.21
C ASP A 221 11.60 -16.19 13.70
N PRO A 222 12.33 -17.06 12.97
CA PRO A 222 12.60 -16.89 11.54
C PRO A 222 11.32 -16.96 10.68
N ASP A 223 10.24 -17.58 11.16
CA ASP A 223 9.00 -17.75 10.41
C ASP A 223 8.08 -16.51 10.49
N LEU A 224 8.41 -15.55 11.36
CA LEU A 224 7.66 -14.30 11.47
C LEU A 224 8.05 -13.31 10.38
N ARG A 225 7.02 -12.63 9.86
CA ARG A 225 7.10 -11.76 8.68
C ARG A 225 6.62 -10.35 9.02
N PRO A 226 7.45 -9.52 9.66
CA PRO A 226 7.21 -8.08 9.80
C PRO A 226 7.16 -7.40 8.42
N GLY A 227 6.13 -6.59 8.17
CA GLY A 227 5.92 -5.97 6.84
C GLY A 227 5.08 -4.70 6.85
N MET A 228 4.99 -4.06 5.68
CA MET A 228 4.12 -2.90 5.41
C MET A 228 4.36 -1.69 6.35
N PRO A 229 5.59 -1.17 6.46
CA PRO A 229 5.88 -0.07 7.36
C PRO A 229 5.16 1.21 6.91
N VAL A 230 4.53 1.90 7.86
CA VAL A 230 3.93 3.24 7.67
C VAL A 230 4.37 4.14 8.81
N VAL A 231 5.03 5.26 8.49
CA VAL A 231 5.69 6.11 9.49
C VAL A 231 5.06 7.50 9.55
N ARG A 232 4.71 7.95 10.75
CA ARG A 232 4.18 9.30 11.00
C ARG A 232 5.02 10.02 12.04
N ARG A 233 5.37 11.27 11.74
CA ARG A 233 5.96 12.19 12.73
C ARG A 233 4.83 12.77 13.58
N LEU A 234 4.98 12.70 14.90
CA LEU A 234 4.04 13.21 15.89
C LEU A 234 4.37 14.67 16.29
N PRO A 235 3.44 15.42 16.91
CA PRO A 235 3.64 16.83 17.29
C PRO A 235 4.84 17.09 18.19
N ASN A 236 5.10 16.17 19.11
CA ASN A 236 6.26 16.24 20.02
C ASN A 236 7.60 15.97 19.31
N GLY A 237 7.59 15.74 17.99
CA GLY A 237 8.77 15.48 17.17
C GLY A 237 9.25 14.03 17.16
N SER A 238 8.62 13.15 17.95
CA SER A 238 8.83 11.70 17.86
C SER A 238 8.12 11.11 16.64
N TYR A 239 8.38 9.84 16.37
CA TYR A 239 7.89 9.11 15.21
C TYR A 239 7.16 7.87 15.70
N LEU A 240 6.10 7.50 14.99
CA LEU A 240 5.34 6.29 15.17
C LEU A 240 5.41 5.49 13.87
N MET A 241 5.78 4.22 13.95
CA MET A 241 5.68 3.27 12.85
C MET A 241 4.53 2.30 13.14
N SER A 242 3.66 2.10 12.15
CA SER A 242 2.69 1.00 12.10
C SER A 242 3.16 -0.03 11.09
N TYR A 243 2.96 -1.31 11.39
CA TYR A 243 3.29 -2.44 10.51
C TYR A 243 2.47 -3.67 10.90
N GLU A 244 2.50 -4.71 10.08
CA GLU A 244 1.94 -6.02 10.40
C GLU A 244 3.04 -7.00 10.83
N ILE A 245 2.69 -7.98 11.66
CA ILE A 245 3.52 -9.17 11.86
C ILE A 245 2.72 -10.39 11.42
N CYS A 246 3.09 -10.99 10.30
CA CYS A 246 2.54 -12.25 9.81
C CYS A 246 3.36 -13.45 10.35
N GLY A 247 2.83 -14.66 10.17
CA GLY A 247 3.47 -15.91 10.60
C GLY A 247 2.86 -16.53 11.85
N PRO A 248 3.44 -17.64 12.34
CA PRO A 248 2.87 -18.45 13.42
C PRO A 248 2.45 -17.65 14.65
N GLY A 249 1.16 -17.74 15.00
CA GLY A 249 0.59 -17.09 16.18
C GLY A 249 0.55 -15.56 16.12
N GLN A 250 0.87 -14.92 14.99
CA GLN A 250 0.81 -13.45 14.84
C GLN A 250 -0.32 -12.97 13.94
N ASP A 251 -0.84 -13.81 13.04
CA ASP A 251 -2.02 -13.57 12.21
C ASP A 251 -2.02 -12.22 11.46
N CYS A 252 -0.86 -11.73 11.04
CA CYS A 252 -0.72 -10.43 10.36
C CYS A 252 -1.30 -9.25 11.15
N ARG A 253 -1.30 -9.35 12.49
CA ARG A 253 -1.89 -8.33 13.36
C ARG A 253 -1.08 -7.04 13.33
N GLN A 254 -1.80 -5.93 13.32
CA GLN A 254 -1.19 -4.61 13.33
C GLN A 254 -0.46 -4.32 14.65
N ARG A 255 0.76 -3.82 14.54
CA ARG A 255 1.57 -3.35 15.65
C ARG A 255 2.12 -1.96 15.43
N VAL A 256 2.54 -1.32 16.52
CA VAL A 256 3.18 0.00 16.50
C VAL A 256 4.44 0.05 17.36
N ARG A 257 5.42 0.86 16.92
CA ARG A 257 6.61 1.25 17.68
C ARG A 257 6.84 2.75 17.57
N ARG A 258 7.60 3.30 18.53
CA ARG A 258 8.02 4.70 18.53
C ARG A 258 9.53 4.85 18.40
N ALA A 259 9.95 5.94 17.76
CA ALA A 259 11.33 6.41 17.78
C ALA A 259 11.37 7.90 18.13
N PRO A 260 12.36 8.38 18.90
CA PRO A 260 12.48 9.79 19.26
C PRO A 260 12.90 10.69 18.09
N ASP A 261 13.46 10.11 17.03
CA ASP A 261 14.15 10.83 15.96
C ASP A 261 13.85 10.29 14.54
N GLY A 262 13.09 9.19 14.44
CA GLY A 262 12.76 8.53 13.19
C GLY A 262 13.90 7.70 12.61
N VAL A 263 14.84 7.25 13.45
CA VAL A 263 15.93 6.32 13.10
C VAL A 263 16.38 5.42 14.26
N SER A 264 16.05 5.78 15.51
CA SER A 264 16.43 5.07 16.73
C SER A 264 15.24 4.28 17.26
N TRP A 265 14.96 3.12 16.65
CA TRP A 265 13.77 2.32 16.97
C TRP A 265 13.93 1.42 18.20
N GLY A 266 15.15 1.21 18.70
CA GLY A 266 15.45 0.33 19.83
C GLY A 266 15.88 -1.07 19.37
N ASP A 267 15.62 -2.08 20.20
CA ASP A 267 15.95 -3.49 19.89
C ASP A 267 15.18 -3.98 18.65
N PRO A 268 15.84 -4.46 17.58
CA PRO A 268 15.16 -5.01 16.41
C PRO A 268 14.30 -6.24 16.71
N ALA A 269 14.57 -7.00 17.77
CA ALA A 269 13.76 -8.15 18.15
C ALA A 269 12.41 -7.77 18.80
N ASP A 270 12.24 -6.49 19.20
CA ASP A 270 10.98 -5.99 19.72
C ASP A 270 9.92 -5.91 18.60
N LEU A 271 8.92 -6.79 18.71
CA LEU A 271 7.79 -6.83 17.78
C LEU A 271 6.83 -5.64 17.96
N GLY A 272 6.98 -4.82 19.00
CA GLY A 272 6.14 -3.65 19.23
C GLY A 272 4.79 -3.97 19.85
N ARG A 273 3.96 -2.92 20.01
CA ARG A 273 2.68 -3.01 20.72
C ARG A 273 1.53 -3.33 19.77
N LEU A 274 0.67 -4.28 20.14
CA LEU A 274 -0.57 -4.58 19.41
C LEU A 274 -1.51 -3.36 19.39
N VAL A 275 -2.06 -3.06 18.22
CA VAL A 275 -3.16 -2.10 18.04
C VAL A 275 -4.48 -2.84 18.18
N ALA A 276 -5.27 -2.49 19.19
CA ALA A 276 -6.58 -3.08 19.42
C ALA A 276 -7.54 -2.11 20.11
N THR A 277 -8.84 -2.36 19.94
CA THR A 277 -9.90 -1.64 20.65
C THR A 277 -10.03 -2.12 22.09
N ARG A 278 -10.85 -1.43 22.90
CA ARG A 278 -11.13 -1.85 24.29
C ARG A 278 -11.77 -3.24 24.37
N ASP A 279 -12.68 -3.54 23.45
CA ASP A 279 -13.40 -4.79 23.33
C ASP A 279 -12.60 -5.89 22.60
N GLY A 280 -11.38 -5.59 22.13
CA GLY A 280 -10.45 -6.57 21.58
C GLY A 280 -10.53 -6.76 20.07
N GLN A 281 -11.21 -5.87 19.35
CA GLN A 281 -11.14 -5.86 17.88
C GLN A 281 -9.75 -5.42 17.43
N GLN A 282 -9.28 -6.02 16.34
CA GLN A 282 -7.96 -5.83 15.79
C GLN A 282 -7.98 -5.88 14.27
N PHE A 283 -7.14 -5.07 13.63
CA PHE A 283 -6.88 -5.21 12.22
C PHE A 283 -5.82 -6.27 11.95
N ARG A 284 -6.01 -7.00 10.85
CA ARG A 284 -5.03 -7.89 10.24
C ARG A 284 -4.84 -7.48 8.78
N HIS A 285 -3.61 -7.64 8.30
CA HIS A 285 -3.18 -7.38 6.93
C HIS A 285 -3.24 -5.90 6.51
N ALA A 286 -2.19 -5.46 5.82
CA ALA A 286 -2.07 -4.18 5.14
C ALA A 286 -2.51 -2.94 5.94
N PRO A 287 -2.03 -2.75 7.18
CA PRO A 287 -2.43 -1.61 7.98
C PRO A 287 -1.85 -0.30 7.43
N THR A 288 -2.64 0.77 7.55
CA THR A 288 -2.13 2.14 7.45
C THR A 288 -2.50 2.94 8.68
N ILE A 289 -1.75 4.03 8.91
CA ILE A 289 -1.97 4.94 10.01
C ILE A 289 -1.80 6.39 9.54
N SER A 290 -2.62 7.27 10.10
CA SER A 290 -2.59 8.71 9.84
C SER A 290 -2.70 9.47 11.16
N TRP A 291 -2.16 10.67 11.19
CA TRP A 291 -2.23 11.58 12.33
C TRP A 291 -2.87 12.90 11.90
N TYR A 292 -3.60 13.56 12.79
CA TYR A 292 -4.03 14.94 12.62
C TYR A 292 -4.06 15.70 13.94
N ASP A 293 -3.98 17.03 13.84
CA ASP A 293 -4.18 17.92 14.97
C ASP A 293 -5.68 18.08 15.27
N ASP A 294 -6.14 17.49 16.37
CA ASP A 294 -7.50 17.65 16.89
C ASP A 294 -7.61 18.82 17.90
N ARG A 295 -6.56 19.65 18.02
CA ARG A 295 -6.42 20.77 18.96
C ARG A 295 -6.30 20.37 20.43
N SER A 296 -6.13 19.08 20.74
CA SER A 296 -5.88 18.60 22.11
C SER A 296 -4.42 18.74 22.57
N GLY A 297 -3.51 19.13 21.66
CA GLY A 297 -2.07 19.21 21.90
C GLY A 297 -1.31 17.89 21.64
N GLY A 298 -1.96 16.73 21.80
CA GLY A 298 -1.43 15.42 21.38
C GLY A 298 -1.79 15.05 19.94
N GLY A 299 -2.86 15.67 19.42
CA GLY A 299 -3.50 15.27 18.17
C GLY A 299 -4.17 13.90 18.31
N ALA A 300 -4.61 13.37 17.18
CA ALA A 300 -5.24 12.07 17.14
C ALA A 300 -4.74 11.22 15.97
N LEU A 301 -4.87 9.91 16.15
CA LEU A 301 -4.48 8.91 15.17
C LEU A 301 -5.70 8.19 14.62
N LEU A 302 -5.59 7.85 13.34
CA LEU A 302 -6.55 7.05 12.60
C LEU A 302 -5.83 5.85 12.03
N SER A 303 -6.47 4.68 12.03
CA SER A 303 -5.91 3.49 11.42
C SER A 303 -6.98 2.67 10.70
N VAL A 304 -6.56 2.01 9.63
CA VAL A 304 -7.36 1.04 8.88
C VAL A 304 -6.45 -0.12 8.53
N GLY A 305 -6.99 -1.34 8.56
CA GLY A 305 -6.36 -2.50 7.94
C GLY A 305 -7.35 -3.17 7.01
N GLN A 306 -6.88 -4.18 6.30
CA GLN A 306 -7.70 -4.87 5.31
C GLN A 306 -8.87 -5.62 5.98
N MET A 307 -8.55 -6.40 7.00
CA MET A 307 -9.49 -7.30 7.65
C MET A 307 -9.68 -6.92 9.12
N LEU A 308 -10.92 -6.79 9.53
CA LEU A 308 -11.29 -6.57 10.93
C LEU A 308 -11.69 -7.88 11.58
N TYR A 309 -11.05 -8.20 12.70
CA TYR A 309 -11.34 -9.37 13.51
C TYR A 309 -11.71 -8.97 14.92
N ASP A 310 -12.55 -9.77 15.59
CA ASP A 310 -12.87 -9.59 16.99
C ASP A 310 -11.81 -10.25 17.91
N ARG A 311 -12.10 -10.29 19.21
CA ARG A 311 -11.18 -10.83 20.23
C ARG A 311 -11.01 -12.35 20.12
N ASP A 312 -12.02 -13.03 19.60
CA ASP A 312 -12.12 -14.49 19.53
C ASP A 312 -11.48 -15.00 18.22
N GLY A 313 -11.18 -14.08 17.30
CA GLY A 313 -10.48 -14.36 16.05
C GLY A 313 -11.41 -14.55 14.87
N ASP A 314 -12.70 -14.25 15.04
CA ASP A 314 -13.70 -14.27 13.98
C ASP A 314 -13.72 -12.94 13.22
N VAL A 315 -14.13 -12.98 11.95
CA VAL A 315 -14.30 -11.76 11.15
C VAL A 315 -15.40 -10.92 11.80
N ALA A 316 -15.05 -9.73 12.27
CA ALA A 316 -15.96 -8.90 13.03
C ALA A 316 -17.03 -8.26 12.16
N ALA A 317 -18.18 -7.96 12.78
CA ALA A 317 -19.16 -7.06 12.19
C ALA A 317 -18.50 -5.70 11.88
N GLY A 318 -18.76 -5.18 10.68
CA GLY A 318 -18.13 -3.94 10.20
C GLY A 318 -16.81 -4.13 9.46
N ASN A 319 -16.35 -5.36 9.22
CA ASN A 319 -15.24 -5.64 8.29
C ASN A 319 -15.47 -4.94 6.93
N GLY A 320 -14.45 -4.24 6.43
CA GLY A 320 -14.54 -3.40 5.23
C GLY A 320 -15.27 -2.05 5.39
N SER A 321 -15.70 -1.67 6.60
CA SER A 321 -16.45 -0.42 6.83
C SER A 321 -16.11 0.29 8.14
N THR A 322 -15.02 -0.13 8.79
CA THR A 322 -14.58 0.37 10.10
C THR A 322 -13.16 0.90 10.01
N ILE A 323 -12.91 1.99 10.73
CA ILE A 323 -11.57 2.48 11.05
C ILE A 323 -11.39 2.54 12.57
N PHE A 324 -10.15 2.55 13.03
CA PHE A 324 -9.80 2.83 14.41
C PHE A 324 -9.39 4.29 14.60
N TYR A 325 -9.73 4.84 15.77
CA TYR A 325 -9.39 6.21 16.16
C TYR A 325 -8.96 6.30 17.63
N THR A 326 -7.98 7.15 17.92
CA THR A 326 -7.57 7.51 19.29
C THR A 326 -6.96 8.92 19.39
N SER A 327 -7.39 9.72 20.38
CA SER A 327 -6.69 10.93 20.85
C SER A 327 -5.81 10.67 22.07
N ALA A 328 -5.69 9.40 22.49
CA ALA A 328 -4.79 9.00 23.55
C ALA A 328 -3.43 8.57 22.96
N ALA A 329 -2.56 8.01 23.81
CA ALA A 329 -1.33 7.38 23.33
C ALA A 329 -1.65 6.28 22.30
N PRO A 330 -0.91 6.17 21.17
CA PRO A 330 -1.05 5.08 20.20
C PRO A 330 -1.04 3.65 20.76
N GLU A 331 -0.37 3.44 21.89
CA GLU A 331 -0.29 2.16 22.62
C GLU A 331 -1.50 1.92 23.55
N GLY A 332 -2.37 2.93 23.65
CA GLY A 332 -3.62 2.90 24.38
C GLY A 332 -4.71 2.15 23.64
N ARG A 333 -5.93 2.25 24.17
CA ARG A 333 -7.09 1.55 23.60
C ARG A 333 -7.76 2.41 22.53
N TRP A 334 -7.92 1.81 21.36
CA TRP A 334 -8.56 2.46 20.23
C TRP A 334 -10.09 2.34 20.30
N ARG A 335 -10.78 3.22 19.59
CA ARG A 335 -12.23 3.19 19.38
C ARG A 335 -12.51 2.94 17.90
N THR A 336 -13.68 2.41 17.59
CA THR A 336 -14.12 2.25 16.20
C THR A 336 -14.85 3.49 15.71
N ALA A 337 -14.79 3.72 14.40
CA ALA A 337 -15.60 4.69 13.68
C ALA A 337 -15.91 4.16 12.27
N GLN A 338 -16.89 4.77 11.60
CA GLN A 338 -17.28 4.37 10.26
C GLN A 338 -16.21 4.81 9.24
N ALA A 339 -15.81 3.90 8.36
CA ALA A 339 -14.97 4.18 7.21
C ALA A 339 -15.76 4.96 6.14
N PRO A 340 -15.20 6.03 5.52
CA PRO A 340 -15.84 6.73 4.41
C PRO A 340 -16.20 5.83 3.21
N VAL A 341 -15.36 4.86 2.87
CA VAL A 341 -15.62 3.84 1.84
C VAL A 341 -15.98 2.52 2.53
N ARG A 342 -17.03 1.86 2.04
CA ARG A 342 -17.47 0.54 2.53
C ARG A 342 -17.26 -0.50 1.46
N ILE A 343 -16.49 -1.54 1.78
CA ILE A 343 -16.24 -2.69 0.93
C ILE A 343 -17.13 -3.85 1.38
N ALA A 344 -17.82 -4.48 0.43
CA ALA A 344 -18.77 -5.56 0.69
C ALA A 344 -18.04 -6.88 0.94
N ALA A 345 -18.08 -7.41 2.17
CA ALA A 345 -17.50 -8.70 2.52
C ALA A 345 -16.06 -8.89 1.99
N PRO A 346 -15.11 -7.99 2.33
CA PRO A 346 -13.72 -8.20 1.97
C PRO A 346 -13.19 -9.45 2.65
N TYR A 347 -12.21 -10.07 2.01
CA TYR A 347 -11.50 -11.26 2.49
C TYR A 347 -10.01 -11.06 2.25
N ASP A 348 -9.16 -11.86 2.89
CA ASP A 348 -7.71 -11.81 2.73
C ASP A 348 -7.32 -12.08 1.27
N ASN A 349 -6.95 -11.01 0.57
CA ASN A 349 -6.67 -10.98 -0.86
C ASN A 349 -5.96 -9.68 -1.24
N TYR A 350 -5.17 -9.66 -2.31
CA TYR A 350 -4.45 -8.46 -2.76
C TYR A 350 -5.33 -7.26 -3.15
N CYS A 351 -6.66 -7.44 -3.27
CA CYS A 351 -7.58 -6.42 -3.75
C CYS A 351 -8.47 -5.79 -2.67
N PRO A 352 -9.56 -6.43 -2.17
CA PRO A 352 -10.59 -5.72 -1.46
C PRO A 352 -10.06 -5.18 -0.12
N ASN A 353 -10.21 -3.87 0.06
CA ASN A 353 -9.74 -3.10 1.22
C ASN A 353 -8.22 -3.19 1.49
N TYR A 354 -7.42 -3.60 0.51
CA TYR A 354 -5.98 -3.82 0.68
C TYR A 354 -5.19 -2.49 0.74
N SER A 355 -4.52 -2.25 1.87
CA SER A 355 -3.66 -1.07 2.11
C SER A 355 -4.36 0.28 1.85
N SER A 356 -5.63 0.39 2.27
CA SER A 356 -6.43 1.62 2.19
C SER A 356 -5.74 2.81 2.87
N SER A 357 -5.90 4.01 2.30
CA SER A 357 -5.27 5.23 2.82
C SER A 357 -6.28 6.22 3.38
N LEU A 358 -5.95 6.82 4.53
CA LEU A 358 -6.76 7.80 5.23
C LEU A 358 -6.11 9.19 5.20
N LEU A 359 -6.82 10.21 4.74
CA LEU A 359 -6.40 11.61 4.80
C LEU A 359 -7.38 12.42 5.67
N PRO A 360 -7.02 12.72 6.93
CA PRO A 360 -7.83 13.60 7.78
C PRO A 360 -7.80 15.05 7.27
N MET A 361 -8.95 15.72 7.35
CA MET A 361 -9.16 17.13 6.99
C MET A 361 -9.86 17.85 8.17
N PRO A 362 -9.14 18.07 9.29
CA PRO A 362 -9.71 18.55 10.55
C PRO A 362 -10.32 19.94 10.44
N GLU A 363 -9.81 20.79 9.56
CA GLU A 363 -10.36 22.12 9.29
C GLU A 363 -11.78 22.10 8.72
N ARG A 364 -12.25 20.93 8.27
CA ARG A 364 -13.61 20.70 7.77
C ARG A 364 -14.38 19.66 8.57
N GLY A 365 -13.76 19.03 9.57
CA GLY A 365 -14.33 17.86 10.26
C GLY A 365 -14.59 16.68 9.31
N ARG A 366 -13.75 16.51 8.27
CA ARG A 366 -13.91 15.47 7.25
C ARG A 366 -12.74 14.51 7.23
N LEU A 367 -12.99 13.30 6.75
CA LEU A 367 -12.00 12.26 6.48
C LEU A 367 -12.17 11.79 5.03
N LEU A 368 -11.10 11.85 4.24
CA LEU A 368 -11.04 11.20 2.93
C LEU A 368 -10.43 9.80 3.10
N GLU A 369 -11.03 8.81 2.46
CA GLU A 369 -10.48 7.47 2.33
C GLU A 369 -10.35 7.10 0.86
N LEU A 370 -9.25 6.44 0.51
CA LEU A 370 -9.08 5.69 -0.72
C LEU A 370 -8.93 4.21 -0.35
N ALA A 371 -9.85 3.37 -0.84
CA ALA A 371 -9.85 1.93 -0.57
C ALA A 371 -10.03 1.16 -1.88
N THR A 372 -9.43 -0.02 -1.97
CA THR A 372 -9.55 -0.88 -3.14
C THR A 372 -10.75 -1.81 -3.05
N GLY A 373 -11.30 -2.19 -4.19
CA GLY A 373 -12.39 -3.16 -4.31
C GLY A 373 -12.54 -3.62 -5.76
N TYR A 374 -13.24 -4.73 -5.96
CA TYR A 374 -13.55 -5.19 -7.31
C TYR A 374 -14.67 -4.36 -7.94
N ASP A 375 -14.56 -4.09 -9.24
CA ASP A 375 -15.67 -3.55 -10.03
C ASP A 375 -16.61 -4.67 -10.51
N ASP A 376 -17.67 -4.28 -11.24
CA ASP A 376 -18.68 -5.19 -11.79
C ASP A 376 -18.12 -6.22 -12.80
N SER A 377 -16.87 -6.07 -13.23
CA SER A 377 -16.16 -7.00 -14.11
C SER A 377 -15.09 -7.83 -13.37
N GLY A 378 -14.96 -7.67 -12.06
CA GLY A 378 -13.94 -8.33 -11.25
C GLY A 378 -12.55 -7.70 -11.33
N VAL A 379 -12.42 -6.49 -11.87
CA VAL A 379 -11.14 -5.76 -11.91
C VAL A 379 -10.92 -5.02 -10.60
N CYS A 380 -9.77 -5.24 -9.97
CA CYS A 380 -9.41 -4.53 -8.76
C CYS A 380 -9.10 -3.06 -9.03
N THR A 381 -9.85 -2.16 -8.40
CA THR A 381 -9.74 -0.72 -8.61
C THR A 381 -9.84 0.04 -7.29
N THR A 382 -9.52 1.34 -7.31
CA THR A 382 -9.58 2.20 -6.13
C THR A 382 -10.85 3.04 -6.16
N TYR A 383 -11.55 3.09 -5.02
CA TYR A 383 -12.69 3.95 -4.75
C TYR A 383 -12.29 5.01 -3.72
N PHE A 384 -12.89 6.19 -3.82
CA PHE A 384 -12.70 7.26 -2.84
C PHE A 384 -14.03 7.83 -2.36
N ALA A 385 -14.07 8.24 -1.10
CA ALA A 385 -15.21 8.92 -0.51
C ALA A 385 -14.76 9.80 0.66
N THR A 386 -15.58 10.80 0.99
CA THR A 386 -15.38 11.61 2.20
C THR A 386 -16.47 11.33 3.22
N GLY A 387 -16.07 11.15 4.48
CA GLY A 387 -16.94 10.93 5.63
C GLY A 387 -16.72 11.97 6.72
N ARG A 388 -17.43 11.82 7.84
CA ARG A 388 -17.20 12.61 9.05
C ARG A 388 -15.89 12.16 9.69
N LEU A 389 -15.06 13.12 10.12
CA LEU A 389 -13.89 12.81 10.94
C LEU A 389 -14.37 12.37 12.34
N PRO A 390 -13.92 11.22 12.87
CA PRO A 390 -14.27 10.82 14.23
C PRO A 390 -13.58 11.74 15.25
N GLY A 391 -14.19 11.89 16.44
CA GLY A 391 -13.79 12.88 17.44
C GLY A 391 -14.94 13.79 17.80
#